data_AF-A0A8H7BC81-F1
#
_entry.id   AF-A0A8H7BC81-F1
#
_cell.length_a   1.000
_cell.length_b   1.000
_cell.length_c   1.000
_cell.angle_alpha   90.00
_cell.angle_beta   90.00
_cell.angle_gamma   90.00
#
_symmetry.space_group_name_H-M   'P 1'
#
loop_
_entity.id
_entity.type
_entity.pdbx_description
1 polymer ?
#
loop_
_entity_poly.entity_id
_entity_poly.type
_entity_poly.pdbx_seq_one_letter_code
_entity_poly.pdbx_strand_id
1 'polypeptide(L)'
;MKTFTLASAFLATALAAPATLAPSDITPRTLSVLKNFAKCPANPAQPDGRLPKGNSISTSVLVPISAKNPDKAYPSTEWATVTPKDKCTIFNLELDSDTTQGKICNLVFDFPSLIQAPGLFVFQGPGHFTFTGYDINAGAEAGVTTYNHQPRPGPSPPNPPPVIKPGNSYIVNGAPCGIPPGIGKVTTTFRNAILHPSPTLNNGDMTEHFKGATWFFFDLDDTLHEFRKASSAAVEATLHIIAEQHANRETTPSQPLIAAELKKEYIKVLKTKTAAAFVDGKTSNEYRAERFQSVMDTFDLRCTELQMQVLLDTYETALTKHLQLKEGAILLLQVLKQKGKSIAIVTEGPQDSQERTVAALGLEPFYDRLITTNKLGVAKVDGLFGKALETLKIRSGDVVMVGDSWERDIIPAAEAGIECVWLAEKEQNYGTTLDLNGQEKHVAVTVVNSLGRLQSIMEAESG
;
A
#
# COMPACT_ATOMS: atom_id res chain seq x y z
N MET A 1 64.67 20.10 -33.26
CA MET A 1 64.46 18.73 -32.75
C MET A 1 63.46 18.78 -31.60
N LYS A 2 62.33 18.06 -31.76
CA LYS A 2 61.44 17.36 -30.79
C LYS A 2 61.08 18.08 -29.47
N THR A 3 59.85 18.60 -29.28
CA THR A 3 58.58 17.95 -28.79
C THR A 3 58.74 17.22 -27.44
N PHE A 4 57.93 17.50 -26.40
CA PHE A 4 56.51 17.10 -26.29
C PHE A 4 55.68 17.98 -25.32
N THR A 5 54.42 18.21 -25.70
CA THR A 5 53.32 18.81 -24.93
C THR A 5 52.37 17.69 -24.47
N LEU A 6 51.89 17.74 -23.22
CA LEU A 6 50.85 16.83 -22.71
C LEU A 6 49.50 17.13 -23.40
N ALA A 7 48.91 16.10 -24.00
CA ALA A 7 47.53 16.12 -24.48
C ALA A 7 46.68 15.24 -23.55
N SER A 8 45.72 15.84 -22.86
CA SER A 8 44.61 15.15 -22.23
C SER A 8 43.43 15.21 -23.18
N ALA A 9 43.12 14.10 -23.82
CA ALA A 9 41.94 13.94 -24.67
C ALA A 9 40.72 13.66 -23.80
N PHE A 10 39.61 14.36 -24.04
CA PHE A 10 38.29 13.74 -24.02
C PHE A 10 37.44 14.30 -25.15
N LEU A 11 36.90 13.37 -25.91
CA LEU A 11 36.18 13.51 -27.17
C LEU A 11 34.68 13.73 -26.91
N ALA A 12 34.08 14.55 -27.78
CA ALA A 12 32.68 14.62 -28.24
C ALA A 12 31.89 13.28 -28.18
N THR A 13 30.55 13.17 -28.15
CA THR A 13 29.39 14.02 -28.51
C THR A 13 28.10 13.22 -28.22
N ALA A 14 26.97 13.93 -28.24
CA ALA A 14 25.64 13.51 -28.73
C ALA A 14 24.62 12.83 -27.79
N LEU A 15 23.38 13.27 -28.00
CA LEU A 15 22.14 12.95 -27.28
C LEU A 15 21.81 11.45 -27.24
N ALA A 16 21.31 10.99 -26.10
CA ALA A 16 20.47 9.81 -26.00
C ALA A 16 19.14 10.20 -25.31
N ALA A 17 18.03 9.81 -25.94
CA ALA A 17 16.68 9.93 -25.42
C ALA A 17 16.50 9.13 -24.11
N PRO A 18 15.45 9.39 -23.29
CA PRO A 18 15.22 8.64 -22.07
C PRO A 18 14.86 7.20 -22.40
N ALA A 19 15.62 6.25 -21.87
CA ALA A 19 15.34 4.83 -21.98
C ALA A 19 14.12 4.49 -21.11
N THR A 20 13.02 4.11 -21.76
CA THR A 20 11.97 3.29 -21.14
C THR A 20 12.58 1.94 -20.78
N LEU A 21 12.57 1.56 -19.50
CA LEU A 21 13.00 0.21 -19.10
C LEU A 21 12.03 -0.81 -19.71
N ALA A 22 12.55 -1.64 -20.60
CA ALA A 22 11.86 -2.79 -21.13
C ALA A 22 11.98 -3.96 -20.14
N PRO A 23 11.18 -5.04 -20.27
CA PRO A 23 11.21 -6.22 -19.40
C PRO A 23 12.57 -6.93 -19.26
N SER A 24 13.58 -6.50 -20.02
CA SER A 24 14.94 -7.05 -20.05
C SER A 24 15.86 -6.58 -18.90
N ASP A 25 15.44 -5.66 -18.03
CA ASP A 25 16.28 -5.16 -16.93
C ASP A 25 16.27 -6.03 -15.66
N ILE A 26 15.72 -7.24 -15.74
CA ILE A 26 15.81 -8.24 -14.69
C ILE A 26 17.15 -8.99 -14.80
N THR A 27 18.16 -8.56 -14.04
CA THR A 27 19.45 -9.27 -14.03
C THR A 27 19.35 -10.64 -13.34
N PRO A 28 20.22 -11.62 -13.67
CA PRO A 28 20.27 -12.93 -12.99
C PRO A 28 20.48 -12.84 -11.47
N ARG A 29 21.08 -11.73 -11.00
CA ARG A 29 21.32 -11.43 -9.58
C ARG A 29 20.03 -10.96 -8.87
N THR A 30 19.14 -10.27 -9.57
CA THR A 30 17.80 -9.93 -9.08
C THR A 30 16.89 -11.17 -9.07
N LEU A 31 17.06 -12.07 -10.05
CA LEU A 31 16.31 -13.33 -10.16
C LEU A 31 16.71 -14.36 -9.08
N SER A 32 17.98 -14.41 -8.66
CA SER A 32 18.45 -15.36 -7.65
C SER A 32 17.96 -15.03 -6.24
N VAL A 33 17.75 -13.74 -5.94
CA VAL A 33 17.16 -13.27 -4.67
C VAL A 33 15.66 -13.58 -4.61
N LEU A 34 14.94 -13.49 -5.74
CA LEU A 34 13.50 -13.77 -5.82
C LEU A 34 13.16 -15.28 -5.83
N LYS A 35 14.07 -16.14 -6.31
CA LYS A 35 13.86 -17.60 -6.39
C LYS A 35 13.68 -18.29 -5.04
N ASN A 36 14.20 -17.72 -3.95
CA ASN A 36 14.09 -18.30 -2.61
C ASN A 36 12.79 -17.91 -1.87
N PHE A 37 11.93 -17.06 -2.46
CA PHE A 37 10.73 -16.53 -1.80
C PHE A 37 9.40 -16.79 -2.52
N ALA A 38 9.41 -17.30 -3.76
CA ALA A 38 8.18 -17.53 -4.52
C ALA A 38 7.46 -18.81 -4.09
N LYS A 39 6.66 -18.74 -3.02
CA LYS A 39 5.61 -19.74 -2.75
C LYS A 39 4.33 -19.34 -3.46
N CYS A 40 3.80 -20.23 -4.30
CA CYS A 40 2.48 -20.05 -4.91
C CYS A 40 1.42 -19.84 -3.82
N PRO A 41 0.43 -18.95 -4.05
CA PRO A 41 -0.66 -18.78 -3.11
C PRO A 41 -1.42 -20.09 -2.93
N ALA A 42 -1.82 -20.41 -1.70
CA ALA A 42 -2.50 -21.66 -1.36
C ALA A 42 -3.94 -21.41 -0.90
N ASN A 43 -4.79 -22.43 -1.03
CA ASN A 43 -6.15 -22.45 -0.51
C ASN A 43 -6.53 -23.91 -0.15
N PRO A 44 -7.70 -24.18 0.46
CA PRO A 44 -8.08 -25.55 0.84
C PRO A 44 -8.15 -26.56 -0.31
N ALA A 45 -8.39 -26.13 -1.55
CA ALA A 45 -8.37 -26.97 -2.76
C ALA A 45 -6.96 -27.14 -3.38
N GLN A 46 -6.00 -26.29 -3.01
CA GLN A 46 -4.58 -26.37 -3.40
C GLN A 46 -3.67 -26.00 -2.21
N PRO A 47 -3.54 -26.90 -1.22
CA PRO A 47 -2.88 -26.59 0.05
C PRO A 47 -1.37 -26.30 -0.08
N ASP A 48 -0.74 -26.77 -1.15
CA ASP A 48 0.67 -26.53 -1.49
C ASP A 48 0.85 -25.49 -2.61
N GLY A 49 -0.23 -24.78 -2.98
CA GLY A 49 -0.25 -23.82 -4.08
C GLY A 49 -0.14 -24.48 -5.46
N ARG A 50 -0.43 -25.78 -5.56
CA ARG A 50 -0.51 -26.52 -6.82
C ARG A 50 -1.89 -27.13 -6.99
N LEU A 51 -2.41 -27.05 -8.21
CA LEU A 51 -3.67 -27.71 -8.55
C LEU A 51 -3.55 -29.25 -8.42
N PRO A 52 -4.61 -29.95 -7.98
CA PRO A 52 -4.58 -31.41 -7.82
C PRO A 52 -4.30 -32.14 -9.13
N LYS A 53 -3.24 -32.96 -9.16
CA LYS A 53 -2.87 -33.73 -10.35
C LYS A 53 -4.02 -34.64 -10.81
N GLY A 54 -4.38 -34.56 -12.09
CA GLY A 54 -5.37 -35.43 -12.74
C GLY A 54 -6.84 -35.08 -12.48
N ASN A 55 -7.13 -34.13 -11.59
CA ASN A 55 -8.49 -33.68 -11.27
C ASN A 55 -8.69 -32.17 -11.46
N SER A 56 -7.71 -31.48 -12.05
CA SER A 56 -7.75 -30.06 -12.35
C SER A 56 -7.78 -29.83 -13.86
N ILE A 57 -8.55 -28.83 -14.29
CA ILE A 57 -8.55 -28.33 -15.66
C ILE A 57 -8.16 -26.85 -15.68
N SER A 58 -7.51 -26.43 -16.75
CA SER A 58 -7.20 -25.01 -17.03
C SER A 58 -8.15 -24.46 -18.09
N THR A 59 -8.19 -23.14 -18.21
CA THR A 59 -8.97 -22.46 -19.25
C THR A 59 -8.57 -22.93 -20.65
N SER A 60 -9.55 -23.33 -21.46
CA SER A 60 -9.33 -23.76 -22.85
C SER A 60 -9.25 -22.59 -23.83
N VAL A 61 -9.93 -21.48 -23.53
CA VAL A 61 -9.99 -20.25 -24.34
C VAL A 61 -10.11 -19.05 -23.40
N LEU A 62 -9.46 -17.93 -23.75
CA LEU A 62 -9.65 -16.62 -23.13
C LEU A 62 -9.97 -15.58 -24.20
N VAL A 63 -11.20 -15.09 -24.24
CA VAL A 63 -11.65 -14.08 -25.22
C VAL A 63 -11.83 -12.72 -24.52
N PRO A 64 -11.04 -11.69 -24.88
CA PRO A 64 -11.29 -10.35 -24.40
C PRO A 64 -12.49 -9.71 -25.14
N ILE A 65 -13.31 -8.98 -24.40
CA ILE A 65 -14.40 -8.14 -24.92
C ILE A 65 -14.23 -6.72 -24.38
N SER A 66 -14.69 -5.71 -25.14
CA SER A 66 -14.50 -4.29 -24.81
C SER A 66 -15.83 -3.55 -24.83
N ALA A 67 -16.23 -2.96 -23.70
CA ALA A 67 -17.41 -2.11 -23.63
C ALA A 67 -17.28 -0.87 -24.54
N LYS A 68 -16.06 -0.36 -24.73
CA LYS A 68 -15.78 0.77 -25.63
C LYS A 68 -15.83 0.39 -27.11
N ASN A 69 -15.66 -0.90 -27.45
CA ASN A 69 -15.72 -1.41 -28.82
C ASN A 69 -16.71 -2.59 -28.86
N PRO A 70 -18.02 -2.33 -28.68
CA PRO A 70 -18.91 -3.36 -28.20
C PRO A 70 -19.23 -4.47 -29.22
N ASP A 71 -19.05 -4.17 -30.51
CA ASP A 71 -19.24 -5.13 -31.61
C ASP A 71 -17.91 -5.67 -32.17
N LYS A 72 -16.78 -5.30 -31.58
CA LYS A 72 -15.47 -5.81 -32.00
C LYS A 72 -15.23 -7.18 -31.40
N ALA A 73 -15.04 -8.18 -32.26
CA ALA A 73 -14.55 -9.49 -31.86
C ALA A 73 -13.02 -9.50 -31.79
N TYR A 74 -12.49 -10.19 -30.79
CA TYR A 74 -11.05 -10.31 -30.56
C TYR A 74 -10.61 -11.78 -30.64
N PRO A 75 -9.37 -12.06 -31.06
CA PRO A 75 -8.82 -13.41 -30.99
C PRO A 75 -8.65 -13.86 -29.54
N SER A 76 -8.49 -15.18 -29.32
CA SER A 76 -8.13 -15.70 -28.00
C SER A 76 -6.76 -15.19 -27.59
N THR A 77 -6.58 -14.97 -26.29
CA THR A 77 -5.30 -14.59 -25.68
C THR A 77 -4.77 -15.69 -24.78
N GLU A 78 -3.49 -15.62 -24.46
CA GLU A 78 -2.88 -16.50 -23.43
C GLU A 78 -3.16 -16.01 -22.00
N TRP A 79 -3.45 -14.71 -21.86
CA TRP A 79 -3.63 -14.04 -20.57
C TRP A 79 -4.97 -13.31 -20.52
N ALA A 80 -5.61 -13.35 -19.35
CA ALA A 80 -6.81 -12.58 -19.11
C ALA A 80 -6.47 -11.08 -19.05
N THR A 81 -7.20 -10.27 -19.81
CA THR A 81 -7.12 -8.81 -19.77
C THR A 81 -8.41 -8.25 -19.20
N VAL A 82 -8.29 -7.52 -18.09
CA VAL A 82 -9.41 -6.82 -17.47
C VAL A 82 -9.00 -5.39 -17.21
N THR A 83 -9.80 -4.44 -17.68
CA THR A 83 -9.61 -3.03 -17.38
C THR A 83 -10.91 -2.46 -16.80
N PRO A 84 -10.82 -1.47 -15.90
CA PRO A 84 -12.02 -0.84 -15.38
C PRO A 84 -12.91 -0.26 -16.48
N LYS A 85 -14.21 -0.56 -16.43
CA LYS A 85 -15.27 -0.04 -17.32
C LYS A 85 -15.12 -0.34 -18.83
N ASP A 86 -14.15 -1.16 -19.25
CA ASP A 86 -13.93 -1.43 -20.67
C ASP A 86 -13.68 -2.91 -20.96
N LYS A 87 -12.47 -3.40 -20.71
CA LYS A 87 -12.08 -4.75 -21.10
C LYS A 87 -12.47 -5.75 -20.03
N CYS A 88 -13.09 -6.83 -20.45
CA CYS A 88 -13.34 -8.02 -19.63
C CYS A 88 -12.83 -9.23 -20.40
N THR A 89 -12.47 -10.31 -19.71
CA THR A 89 -12.14 -11.58 -20.36
C THR A 89 -13.22 -12.61 -20.05
N ILE A 90 -13.70 -13.27 -21.09
CA ILE A 90 -14.56 -14.44 -20.99
C ILE A 90 -13.67 -15.66 -21.19
N PHE A 91 -13.73 -16.63 -20.28
CA PHE A 91 -12.93 -17.85 -20.36
C PHE A 91 -13.80 -19.10 -20.34
N ASN A 92 -13.36 -20.11 -21.09
CA ASN A 92 -14.02 -21.40 -21.21
C ASN A 92 -13.28 -22.45 -20.39
N LEU A 93 -14.02 -23.37 -19.78
CA LEU A 93 -13.53 -24.55 -19.09
C LEU A 93 -14.22 -25.78 -19.69
N GLU A 94 -13.42 -26.72 -20.20
CA GLU A 94 -13.90 -27.97 -20.78
C GLU A 94 -13.98 -29.05 -19.71
N LEU A 95 -15.20 -29.42 -19.33
CA LEU A 95 -15.48 -30.43 -18.32
C LEU A 95 -16.03 -31.69 -18.97
N ASP A 96 -15.56 -32.85 -18.54
CA ASP A 96 -16.10 -34.13 -18.99
C ASP A 96 -17.29 -34.53 -18.10
N SER A 97 -18.46 -34.72 -18.71
CA SER A 97 -19.72 -34.96 -17.98
C SER A 97 -19.67 -36.22 -17.13
N ASP A 98 -19.03 -37.30 -17.59
CA ASP A 98 -19.01 -38.57 -16.86
C ASP A 98 -18.07 -38.50 -15.66
N THR A 99 -16.92 -37.85 -15.82
CA THR A 99 -15.94 -37.69 -14.73
C THR A 99 -16.34 -36.66 -13.68
N THR A 100 -17.36 -35.84 -13.92
CA THR A 100 -17.84 -34.79 -13.00
C THR A 100 -19.05 -35.20 -12.16
N GLN A 101 -19.62 -36.39 -12.42
CA GLN A 101 -20.78 -36.91 -11.69
C GLN A 101 -20.50 -37.04 -10.19
N GLY A 102 -21.41 -36.50 -9.38
CA GLY A 102 -21.32 -36.55 -7.91
C GLY A 102 -20.16 -35.77 -7.30
N LYS A 103 -19.41 -34.98 -8.09
CA LYS A 103 -18.28 -34.19 -7.61
C LYS A 103 -18.65 -32.74 -7.31
N ILE A 104 -17.86 -32.12 -6.45
CA ILE A 104 -17.85 -30.67 -6.21
C ILE A 104 -16.80 -30.05 -7.15
N CYS A 105 -17.23 -29.08 -7.93
CA CYS A 105 -16.37 -28.28 -8.80
C CYS A 105 -15.98 -26.99 -8.06
N ASN A 106 -14.69 -26.84 -7.79
CA ASN A 106 -14.14 -25.61 -7.23
C ASN A 106 -13.57 -24.75 -8.37
N LEU A 107 -14.12 -23.55 -8.57
CA LEU A 107 -13.51 -22.52 -9.41
C LEU A 107 -12.51 -21.75 -8.55
N VAL A 108 -11.24 -21.84 -8.90
CA VAL A 108 -10.14 -21.21 -8.17
C VAL A 108 -9.68 -19.96 -8.93
N PHE A 109 -9.58 -18.86 -8.20
CA PHE A 109 -8.99 -17.60 -8.66
C PHE A 109 -7.69 -17.36 -7.90
N ASP A 110 -6.57 -17.52 -8.59
CA ASP A 110 -5.25 -17.23 -8.06
C ASP A 110 -4.92 -15.75 -8.23
N PHE A 111 -4.67 -15.07 -7.11
CA PHE A 111 -4.30 -13.66 -7.07
C PHE A 111 -2.92 -13.48 -6.44
N PRO A 112 -1.84 -13.88 -7.14
CA PRO A 112 -0.49 -13.77 -6.61
C PRO A 112 -0.10 -12.31 -6.29
N SER A 113 0.89 -12.12 -5.42
CA SER A 113 1.56 -10.82 -5.24
C SER A 113 2.67 -10.63 -6.27
N LEU A 114 3.15 -9.39 -6.43
CA LEU A 114 4.27 -9.08 -7.33
C LEU A 114 5.51 -9.92 -7.03
N ILE A 115 5.71 -10.32 -5.76
CA ILE A 115 6.83 -11.17 -5.33
C ILE A 115 6.59 -12.63 -5.73
N GLN A 116 5.35 -13.11 -5.72
CA GLN A 116 5.00 -14.50 -6.01
C GLN A 116 5.03 -14.83 -7.52
N ALA A 117 4.71 -13.86 -8.38
CA ALA A 117 4.80 -14.04 -9.83
C ALA A 117 5.31 -12.75 -10.53
N PRO A 118 6.58 -12.39 -10.33
CA PRO A 118 7.17 -11.17 -10.89
C PRO A 118 7.11 -11.16 -12.42
N GLY A 119 6.59 -10.09 -13.01
CA GLY A 119 6.55 -9.90 -14.46
C GLY A 119 5.49 -10.71 -15.21
N LEU A 120 4.66 -11.51 -14.52
CA LEU A 120 3.57 -12.29 -15.15
C LEU A 120 2.23 -11.54 -15.16
N PHE A 121 2.04 -10.56 -14.29
CA PHE A 121 0.82 -9.77 -14.21
C PHE A 121 1.11 -8.40 -13.57
N VAL A 122 0.25 -7.42 -13.88
CA VAL A 122 0.27 -6.08 -13.30
C VAL A 122 -1.13 -5.79 -12.80
N PHE A 123 -1.26 -5.44 -11.52
CA PHE A 123 -2.50 -4.98 -10.93
C PHE A 123 -2.30 -3.57 -10.38
N GLN A 124 -3.27 -2.69 -10.63
CA GLN A 124 -3.17 -1.28 -10.25
C GLN A 124 -4.51 -0.76 -9.73
N GLY A 125 -4.50 -0.27 -8.48
CA GLY A 125 -5.62 0.39 -7.82
C GLY A 125 -6.70 -0.54 -7.24
N PRO A 126 -7.59 -0.04 -6.35
CA PRO A 126 -8.71 -0.81 -5.82
C PRO A 126 -9.81 -1.02 -6.88
N GLY A 127 -10.56 -2.11 -6.76
CA GLY A 127 -11.69 -2.41 -7.65
C GLY A 127 -12.51 -3.61 -7.17
N HIS A 128 -13.65 -3.83 -7.80
CA HIS A 128 -14.51 -4.98 -7.54
C HIS A 128 -14.41 -5.98 -8.67
N PHE A 129 -14.04 -7.22 -8.35
CA PHE A 129 -14.15 -8.30 -9.32
C PHE A 129 -15.58 -8.80 -9.38
N THR A 130 -16.17 -8.76 -10.56
CA THR A 130 -17.44 -9.44 -10.85
C THR A 130 -17.14 -10.69 -11.64
N PHE A 131 -17.64 -11.82 -11.16
CA PHE A 131 -17.62 -13.08 -11.86
C PHE A 131 -19.03 -13.41 -12.35
N THR A 132 -19.20 -13.60 -13.65
CA THR A 132 -20.49 -13.98 -14.24
C THR A 132 -20.36 -15.38 -14.80
N GLY A 133 -21.26 -16.29 -14.44
CA GLY A 133 -21.36 -17.62 -15.05
C GLY A 133 -22.30 -17.62 -16.25
N TYR A 134 -21.98 -18.40 -17.27
CA TYR A 134 -22.81 -18.62 -18.46
C TYR A 134 -23.41 -20.03 -18.47
N ASP A 135 -24.40 -20.24 -19.33
CA ASP A 135 -25.05 -21.54 -19.51
C ASP A 135 -24.05 -22.62 -19.97
N ILE A 136 -24.34 -23.88 -19.63
CA ILE A 136 -23.56 -25.03 -20.09
C ILE A 136 -23.62 -25.08 -21.63
N ASN A 137 -22.47 -25.26 -22.27
CA ASN A 137 -22.28 -25.21 -23.73
C ASN A 137 -22.52 -23.82 -24.38
N ALA A 138 -22.68 -22.76 -23.58
CA ALA A 138 -22.65 -21.38 -24.07
C ALA A 138 -21.22 -20.81 -23.92
N GLY A 139 -20.30 -21.36 -24.73
CA GLY A 139 -18.89 -20.97 -24.76
C GLY A 139 -18.62 -19.62 -25.42
N ALA A 140 -17.53 -18.95 -25.05
CA ALA A 140 -16.98 -17.88 -25.87
C ALA A 140 -16.24 -18.47 -27.09
N GLU A 141 -16.41 -17.84 -28.24
CA GLU A 141 -15.77 -18.20 -29.50
C GLU A 141 -14.79 -17.08 -29.91
N ALA A 142 -13.52 -17.45 -30.07
CA ALA A 142 -12.48 -16.52 -30.48
C ALA A 142 -12.78 -15.92 -31.86
N GLY A 143 -12.72 -14.60 -31.99
CA GLY A 143 -13.03 -13.90 -33.24
C GLY A 143 -14.53 -13.79 -33.56
N VAL A 144 -15.42 -14.30 -32.70
CA VAL A 144 -16.89 -14.20 -32.87
C VAL A 144 -17.54 -13.49 -31.69
N THR A 145 -17.20 -13.86 -30.46
CA THR A 145 -17.78 -13.26 -29.25
C THR A 145 -17.40 -11.78 -29.12
N THR A 146 -18.40 -10.94 -28.86
CA THR A 146 -18.24 -9.49 -28.65
C THR A 146 -18.87 -9.06 -27.32
N TYR A 147 -18.78 -7.79 -26.95
CA TYR A 147 -19.45 -7.28 -25.76
C TYR A 147 -20.97 -7.29 -25.91
N ASN A 148 -21.50 -6.95 -27.09
CA ASN A 148 -22.95 -7.00 -27.35
C ASN A 148 -23.45 -8.41 -27.66
N HIS A 149 -22.57 -9.32 -28.08
CA HIS A 149 -22.88 -10.71 -28.42
C HIS A 149 -22.10 -11.67 -27.50
N GLN A 150 -22.43 -11.62 -26.22
CA GLN A 150 -21.90 -12.52 -25.19
C GLN A 150 -22.68 -13.84 -25.18
N PRO A 151 -22.09 -14.94 -24.65
CA PRO A 151 -22.82 -16.18 -24.45
C PRO A 151 -24.02 -15.98 -23.50
N ARG A 152 -24.95 -16.93 -23.53
CA ARG A 152 -26.17 -16.85 -22.72
C ARG A 152 -25.85 -16.97 -21.22
N PRO A 153 -26.30 -16.03 -20.36
CA PRO A 153 -26.04 -16.08 -18.92
C PRO A 153 -26.62 -17.34 -18.26
N GLY A 154 -25.89 -17.90 -17.30
CA GLY A 154 -26.27 -19.11 -16.58
C GLY A 154 -27.00 -18.82 -15.26
N PRO A 155 -27.62 -19.85 -14.64
CA PRO A 155 -28.48 -19.68 -13.47
C PRO A 155 -27.73 -19.37 -12.15
N SER A 156 -26.43 -19.64 -12.07
CA SER A 156 -25.64 -19.50 -10.84
C SER A 156 -24.33 -18.75 -11.08
N PRO A 157 -24.22 -17.47 -10.68
CA PRO A 157 -22.95 -16.75 -10.71
C PRO A 157 -22.01 -17.24 -9.60
N PRO A 158 -20.67 -17.21 -9.80
CA PRO A 158 -19.70 -17.42 -8.73
C PRO A 158 -19.90 -16.45 -7.56
N ASN A 159 -19.55 -16.90 -6.35
CA ASN A 159 -19.70 -16.15 -5.10
C ASN A 159 -18.31 -15.97 -4.43
N PRO A 160 -17.48 -15.04 -4.90
CA PRO A 160 -16.18 -14.77 -4.29
C PRO A 160 -16.32 -14.17 -2.87
N PRO A 161 -15.29 -14.27 -2.01
CA PRO A 161 -15.28 -13.55 -0.75
C PRO A 161 -15.34 -12.02 -0.98
N PRO A 162 -15.88 -11.25 -0.02
CA PRO A 162 -16.15 -9.82 -0.18
C PRO A 162 -14.87 -8.98 -0.36
N VAL A 163 -13.72 -9.51 0.07
CA VAL A 163 -12.42 -8.86 -0.08
C VAL A 163 -11.42 -9.87 -0.62
N ILE A 164 -10.78 -9.53 -1.73
CA ILE A 164 -9.67 -10.29 -2.31
C ILE A 164 -8.43 -9.38 -2.44
N LYS A 165 -7.26 -9.91 -2.10
CA LYS A 165 -5.99 -9.18 -2.02
C LYS A 165 -4.90 -9.96 -2.78
N PRO A 166 -3.98 -9.27 -3.48
CA PRO A 166 -2.78 -9.90 -4.00
C PRO A 166 -2.04 -10.67 -2.90
N GLY A 167 -1.43 -11.80 -3.25
CA GLY A 167 -0.77 -12.69 -2.30
C GLY A 167 -1.52 -13.99 -2.00
N ASN A 168 -2.76 -14.13 -2.48
CA ASN A 168 -3.71 -15.14 -1.98
C ASN A 168 -4.37 -15.91 -3.12
N SER A 169 -5.00 -17.03 -2.78
CA SER A 169 -5.82 -17.82 -3.70
C SER A 169 -7.21 -18.01 -3.13
N TYR A 170 -8.22 -17.93 -4.00
CA TYR A 170 -9.62 -17.88 -3.62
C TYR A 170 -10.42 -18.96 -4.32
N ILE A 171 -11.24 -19.70 -3.58
CA ILE A 171 -12.31 -20.51 -4.18
C ILE A 171 -13.48 -19.55 -4.42
N VAL A 172 -13.69 -19.13 -5.67
CA VAL A 172 -14.73 -18.16 -6.05
C VAL A 172 -16.05 -18.84 -6.39
N ASN A 173 -16.03 -20.15 -6.60
CA ASN A 173 -17.23 -20.99 -6.62
C ASN A 173 -16.89 -22.39 -6.08
N GLY A 174 -17.78 -22.98 -5.29
CA GLY A 174 -17.65 -24.34 -4.79
C GLY A 174 -19.04 -24.96 -4.71
N ALA A 175 -19.41 -25.71 -5.74
CA ALA A 175 -20.76 -26.28 -5.87
C ALA A 175 -20.70 -27.65 -6.55
N PRO A 176 -21.75 -28.49 -6.44
CA PRO A 176 -21.88 -29.66 -7.31
C PRO A 176 -21.71 -29.24 -8.77
N CYS A 177 -20.96 -30.02 -9.56
CA CYS A 177 -20.63 -29.64 -10.93
C CYS A 177 -21.87 -29.39 -11.82
N GLY A 178 -23.02 -29.99 -11.49
CA GLY A 178 -24.31 -29.68 -12.12
C GLY A 178 -24.41 -30.07 -13.60
N ILE A 179 -23.47 -30.88 -14.10
CA ILE A 179 -23.41 -31.35 -15.48
C ILE A 179 -24.24 -32.65 -15.59
N PRO A 180 -25.25 -32.70 -16.48
CA PRO A 180 -25.99 -33.94 -16.74
C PRO A 180 -25.07 -35.07 -17.26
N PRO A 181 -25.30 -36.34 -16.89
CA PRO A 181 -24.50 -37.46 -17.40
C PRO A 181 -24.73 -37.73 -18.89
N GLY A 182 -23.74 -38.29 -19.59
CA GLY A 182 -23.89 -38.82 -20.95
C GLY A 182 -23.94 -37.79 -22.08
N ILE A 183 -23.56 -36.53 -21.81
CA ILE A 183 -23.53 -35.45 -22.81
C ILE A 183 -22.11 -35.14 -23.33
N GLY A 184 -21.10 -35.90 -22.90
CA GLY A 184 -19.71 -35.75 -23.34
C GLY A 184 -18.99 -34.57 -22.68
N LYS A 185 -18.12 -33.89 -23.43
CA LYS A 185 -17.44 -32.68 -22.97
C LYS A 185 -18.38 -31.48 -23.05
N VAL A 186 -18.41 -30.69 -21.99
CA VAL A 186 -19.21 -29.47 -21.91
C VAL A 186 -18.35 -28.26 -21.59
N THR A 187 -18.70 -27.14 -22.21
CA THR A 187 -18.05 -25.86 -21.94
C THR A 187 -18.80 -25.15 -20.81
N THR A 188 -18.10 -24.84 -19.73
CA THR A 188 -18.58 -23.88 -18.72
C THR A 188 -17.80 -22.58 -18.88
N THR A 189 -18.51 -21.46 -18.92
CA THR A 189 -17.90 -20.18 -19.26
C THR A 189 -18.11 -19.17 -18.15
N PHE A 190 -17.09 -18.35 -17.90
CA PHE A 190 -17.14 -17.29 -16.91
C PHE A 190 -16.56 -15.98 -17.46
N ARG A 191 -17.07 -14.85 -16.98
CA ARG A 191 -16.51 -13.51 -17.24
C ARG A 191 -15.89 -12.97 -15.97
N ASN A 192 -14.70 -12.36 -16.07
CA ASN A 192 -14.16 -11.49 -15.04
C ASN A 192 -14.24 -10.02 -15.47
N ALA A 193 -14.67 -9.15 -14.55
CA ALA A 193 -14.74 -7.71 -14.78
C ALA A 193 -14.27 -6.96 -13.54
N ILE A 194 -13.54 -5.85 -13.72
CA ILE A 194 -13.27 -4.89 -12.65
C ILE A 194 -14.30 -3.77 -12.74
N LEU A 195 -15.18 -3.68 -11.75
CA LEU A 195 -16.04 -2.52 -11.53
C LEU A 195 -15.29 -1.55 -10.60
N HIS A 196 -15.36 -0.25 -10.90
CA HIS A 196 -14.99 0.76 -9.92
C HIS A 196 -16.02 0.77 -8.78
N PRO A 197 -15.65 1.24 -7.57
CA PRO A 197 -16.65 1.53 -6.54
C PRO A 197 -17.75 2.44 -7.10
N SER A 198 -18.98 2.26 -6.59
CA SER A 198 -20.14 3.13 -6.85
C SER A 198 -19.77 4.62 -6.67
N PRO A 199 -20.49 5.55 -7.30
CA PRO A 199 -19.97 6.87 -7.64
C PRO A 199 -19.76 7.75 -6.40
N THR A 200 -18.56 7.73 -5.87
CA THR A 200 -17.98 8.87 -5.18
C THR A 200 -16.78 9.32 -5.99
N LEU A 201 -17.03 10.37 -6.78
CA LEU A 201 -16.11 11.17 -7.60
C LEU A 201 -15.51 10.47 -8.84
N ASN A 202 -15.88 11.02 -10.01
CA ASN A 202 -15.37 10.61 -11.32
C ASN A 202 -13.85 10.78 -11.40
N ASN A 203 -13.12 9.74 -11.84
CA ASN A 203 -11.68 9.80 -12.16
C ASN A 203 -11.31 10.87 -13.20
N GLY A 204 -12.28 11.40 -13.96
CA GLY A 204 -12.02 12.43 -14.98
C GLY A 204 -11.73 13.83 -14.44
N ASP A 205 -11.96 14.07 -13.14
CA ASP A 205 -11.84 15.41 -12.52
C ASP A 205 -10.61 15.54 -11.59
N MET A 206 -9.89 14.45 -11.32
CA MET A 206 -8.72 14.43 -10.43
C MET A 206 -7.38 14.55 -11.16
N THR A 207 -7.34 14.36 -12.48
CA THR A 207 -6.10 14.44 -13.28
C THR A 207 -5.64 15.87 -13.56
N GLU A 208 -6.47 16.88 -13.30
CA GLU A 208 -6.08 18.29 -13.39
C GLU A 208 -5.68 18.90 -12.04
N HIS A 209 -6.05 18.28 -10.91
CA HIS A 209 -5.91 18.87 -9.57
C HIS A 209 -4.44 19.15 -9.20
N PHE A 210 -3.50 18.25 -9.52
CA PHE A 210 -2.11 18.38 -9.05
C PHE A 210 -1.12 18.89 -10.11
N LYS A 211 -1.61 19.24 -11.30
CA LYS A 211 -0.75 19.64 -12.43
C LYS A 211 0.10 20.86 -12.10
N GLY A 212 -0.46 21.81 -11.34
CA GLY A 212 0.20 23.03 -10.88
C GLY A 212 1.17 22.85 -9.71
N ALA A 213 1.05 21.76 -8.94
CA ALA A 213 1.89 21.53 -7.76
C ALA A 213 3.34 21.28 -8.19
N THR A 214 4.30 21.96 -7.57
CA THR A 214 5.74 21.72 -7.77
C THR A 214 6.35 20.96 -6.59
N TRP A 215 5.70 21.00 -5.43
CA TRP A 215 6.10 20.32 -4.21
C TRP A 215 5.02 19.39 -3.69
N PHE A 216 5.45 18.24 -3.18
CA PHE A 216 4.63 17.33 -2.40
C PHE A 216 5.19 17.22 -0.99
N PHE A 217 4.38 17.58 -0.01
CA PHE A 217 4.66 17.36 1.39
C PHE A 217 4.02 16.04 1.80
N PHE A 218 4.77 15.21 2.50
CA PHE A 218 4.30 13.95 3.05
C PHE A 218 4.47 13.97 4.57
N ASP A 219 3.42 13.61 5.29
CA ASP A 219 3.63 13.06 6.62
C ASP A 219 4.44 11.74 6.54
N LEU A 220 5.09 11.36 7.64
CA LEU A 220 5.90 10.15 7.70
C LEU A 220 5.17 9.01 8.41
N ASP A 221 4.87 9.20 9.69
CA ASP A 221 4.40 8.15 10.59
C ASP A 221 2.95 7.77 10.29
N ASP A 222 2.73 6.53 9.86
CA ASP A 222 1.45 6.02 9.37
C ASP A 222 0.94 6.65 8.06
N THR A 223 1.79 7.42 7.38
CA THR A 223 1.55 7.90 6.01
C THR A 223 2.48 7.23 5.00
N LEU A 224 3.80 7.24 5.21
CA LEU A 224 4.77 6.55 4.35
C LEU A 224 5.20 5.19 4.90
N HIS A 225 5.02 4.95 6.21
CA HIS A 225 5.40 3.69 6.87
C HIS A 225 4.49 3.36 8.06
N GLU A 226 4.48 2.10 8.50
CA GLU A 226 3.61 1.57 9.56
C GLU A 226 4.15 1.86 10.97
N PHE A 227 4.24 3.13 11.36
CA PHE A 227 4.83 3.55 12.64
C PHE A 227 4.12 2.95 13.86
N ARG A 228 2.77 3.01 13.92
CA ARG A 228 2.02 2.47 15.07
C ARG A 228 2.32 0.98 15.30
N LYS A 229 2.47 0.20 14.23
CA LYS A 229 2.81 -1.22 14.30
C LYS A 229 4.22 -1.42 14.84
N ALA A 230 5.20 -0.69 14.31
CA ALA A 230 6.59 -0.77 14.75
C ALA A 230 6.76 -0.31 16.21
N SER A 231 6.14 0.81 16.57
CA SER A 231 6.18 1.36 17.93
C SER A 231 5.49 0.44 18.93
N SER A 232 4.34 -0.16 18.60
CA SER A 232 3.68 -1.12 19.49
C SER A 232 4.58 -2.32 19.80
N ALA A 233 5.27 -2.87 18.80
CA ALA A 233 6.20 -3.99 19.00
C ALA A 233 7.40 -3.58 19.89
N ALA A 234 7.92 -2.35 19.70
CA ALA A 234 9.01 -1.82 20.50
C ALA A 234 8.61 -1.59 21.96
N VAL A 235 7.44 -0.98 22.20
CA VAL A 235 6.89 -0.81 23.56
C VAL A 235 6.70 -2.17 24.22
N GLU A 236 6.09 -3.13 23.53
CA GLU A 236 5.87 -4.47 24.08
C GLU A 236 7.18 -5.14 24.48
N ALA A 237 8.19 -5.13 23.62
CA ALA A 237 9.50 -5.70 23.93
C ALA A 237 10.12 -5.07 25.19
N THR A 238 10.11 -3.74 25.29
CA THR A 238 10.69 -3.04 26.45
C THR A 238 9.90 -3.30 27.75
N LEU A 239 8.57 -3.31 27.70
CA LEU A 239 7.74 -3.57 28.88
C LEU A 239 7.86 -5.01 29.40
N HIS A 240 8.10 -5.99 28.52
CA HIS A 240 8.40 -7.36 28.95
C HIS A 240 9.69 -7.41 29.78
N ILE A 241 10.74 -6.70 29.36
CA ILE A 241 12.00 -6.61 30.12
C ILE A 241 11.75 -6.02 31.51
N ILE A 242 10.94 -4.96 31.62
CA ILE A 242 10.60 -4.35 32.91
C ILE A 242 9.88 -5.36 33.81
N ALA A 243 8.89 -6.08 33.27
CA ALA A 243 8.15 -7.11 34.02
C ALA A 243 9.05 -8.27 34.49
N GLU A 244 9.93 -8.78 33.62
CA GLU A 244 10.87 -9.86 33.96
C GLU A 244 11.88 -9.44 35.03
N GLN A 245 12.42 -8.22 34.93
CA GLN A 245 13.34 -7.69 35.93
C GLN A 245 12.68 -7.52 37.30
N HIS A 246 11.39 -7.17 37.34
CA HIS A 246 10.62 -7.10 38.58
C HIS A 246 10.40 -8.49 39.20
N ALA A 247 9.95 -9.46 38.40
CA ALA A 247 9.69 -10.83 38.86
C ALA A 247 10.92 -11.49 39.50
N ASN A 248 12.12 -11.18 39.01
CA ASN A 248 13.38 -11.71 39.56
C ASN A 248 13.83 -11.03 40.87
N ARG A 249 13.21 -9.91 41.28
CA ARG A 249 13.57 -9.15 42.48
C ARG A 249 12.66 -9.43 43.68
N GLU A 250 11.41 -9.84 43.46
CA GLU A 250 10.49 -10.16 44.55
C GLU A 250 10.68 -11.59 45.07
N THR A 251 11.07 -11.75 46.33
CA THR A 251 11.23 -13.04 47.03
C THR A 251 9.95 -13.52 47.72
N THR A 252 8.85 -12.77 47.60
CA THR A 252 7.54 -13.02 48.23
C THR A 252 6.45 -13.07 47.16
N PRO A 253 5.38 -13.88 47.32
CA PRO A 253 4.33 -14.01 46.31
C PRO A 253 3.36 -12.83 46.36
N SER A 254 3.81 -11.65 45.95
CA SER A 254 2.93 -10.57 45.48
C SER A 254 2.38 -10.95 44.10
N GLN A 255 1.23 -10.39 43.71
CA GLN A 255 0.71 -10.60 42.35
C GLN A 255 1.78 -10.14 41.34
N PRO A 256 2.18 -10.98 40.38
CA PRO A 256 3.23 -10.62 39.44
C PRO A 256 2.77 -9.45 38.58
N LEU A 257 3.55 -8.37 38.57
CA LEU A 257 3.35 -7.26 37.63
C LEU A 257 3.48 -7.79 36.21
N ILE A 258 2.39 -7.77 35.44
CA ILE A 258 2.38 -8.29 34.07
C ILE A 258 2.51 -7.17 33.05
N ALA A 259 3.13 -7.48 31.90
CA ALA A 259 3.36 -6.52 30.81
C ALA A 259 2.08 -5.81 30.34
N ALA A 260 0.91 -6.44 30.50
CA ALA A 260 -0.38 -5.83 30.16
C ALA A 260 -0.72 -4.61 31.04
N GLU A 261 -0.39 -4.65 32.34
CA GLU A 261 -0.63 -3.54 33.28
C GLU A 261 0.30 -2.37 33.00
N LEU A 262 1.59 -2.68 32.79
CA LEU A 262 2.58 -1.71 32.33
C LEU A 262 2.14 -1.04 31.02
N LYS A 263 1.60 -1.81 30.06
CA LYS A 263 1.13 -1.29 28.78
C LYS A 263 -0.05 -0.34 28.95
N LYS A 264 -0.98 -0.67 29.84
CA LYS A 264 -2.11 0.21 30.17
C LYS A 264 -1.63 1.55 30.72
N GLU A 265 -0.63 1.55 31.58
CA GLU A 265 -0.05 2.79 32.12
C GLU A 265 0.74 3.55 31.06
N TYR A 266 1.55 2.85 30.26
CA TYR A 266 2.29 3.47 29.15
C TYR A 266 1.38 4.24 28.20
N ILE A 267 0.19 3.71 27.87
CA ILE A 267 -0.78 4.40 27.00
C ILE A 267 -1.24 5.73 27.63
N LYS A 268 -1.43 5.79 28.95
CA LYS A 268 -1.81 7.03 29.64
C LYS A 268 -0.65 8.03 29.61
N VAL A 269 0.55 7.57 29.98
CA VAL A 269 1.78 8.37 29.97
C VAL A 269 2.05 8.94 28.58
N LEU A 270 1.90 8.12 27.53
CA LEU A 270 2.10 8.53 26.14
C LEU A 270 1.21 9.73 25.79
N LYS A 271 -0.11 9.64 26.04
CA LYS A 271 -1.06 10.72 25.75
C LYS A 271 -0.68 12.05 26.41
N THR A 272 -0.26 12.01 27.68
CA THR A 272 0.11 13.23 28.42
C THR A 272 1.46 13.78 27.97
N LYS A 273 2.45 12.91 27.73
CA LYS A 273 3.84 13.29 27.45
C LYS A 273 4.13 13.64 25.99
N THR A 274 3.20 13.37 25.06
CA THR A 274 3.34 13.78 23.65
C THR A 274 2.45 14.96 23.27
N ALA A 275 1.72 15.54 24.22
CA ALA A 275 0.79 16.64 23.95
C ALA A 275 1.46 17.89 23.36
N ALA A 276 2.75 18.11 23.63
CA ALA A 276 3.52 19.24 23.12
C ALA A 276 4.11 19.02 21.71
N ALA A 277 3.74 17.95 21.00
CA ALA A 277 4.14 17.69 19.61
C ALA A 277 5.65 17.80 19.31
N PHE A 278 6.48 17.49 20.31
CA PHE A 278 7.94 17.43 20.22
C PHE A 278 8.68 18.76 19.97
N VAL A 279 8.08 19.90 20.31
CA VAL A 279 8.64 21.24 20.01
C VAL A 279 9.74 21.73 20.96
N ASP A 280 10.04 20.99 22.04
CA ASP A 280 10.97 21.42 23.11
C ASP A 280 12.45 21.09 22.84
N GLY A 281 12.76 20.50 21.69
CA GLY A 281 14.13 20.19 21.27
C GLY A 281 14.72 18.91 21.85
N LYS A 282 14.00 18.16 22.71
CA LYS A 282 14.49 16.87 23.23
C LYS A 282 14.69 15.84 22.12
N THR A 283 15.66 14.96 22.35
CA THR A 283 15.95 13.78 21.55
C THR A 283 14.90 12.69 21.76
N SER A 284 14.83 11.74 20.82
CA SER A 284 13.95 10.59 20.94
C SER A 284 14.18 9.75 22.19
N ASN A 285 15.43 9.63 22.65
CA ASN A 285 15.78 8.89 23.85
C ASN A 285 15.36 9.61 25.12
N GLU A 286 15.47 10.94 25.21
CA GLU A 286 14.97 11.70 26.36
C GLU A 286 13.46 11.52 26.52
N TYR A 287 12.69 11.65 25.44
CA TYR A 287 11.24 11.41 25.48
C TYR A 287 10.90 9.98 25.92
N ARG A 288 11.62 8.98 25.42
CA ARG A 288 11.38 7.58 25.79
C ARG A 288 11.76 7.32 27.24
N ALA A 289 12.89 7.84 27.70
CA ALA A 289 13.36 7.71 29.07
C ALA A 289 12.34 8.31 30.05
N GLU A 290 11.84 9.52 29.78
CA GLU A 290 10.80 10.14 30.60
C GLU A 290 9.51 9.30 30.64
N ARG A 291 9.10 8.72 29.50
CA ARG A 291 7.91 7.87 29.44
C ARG A 291 8.11 6.58 30.24
N PHE A 292 9.22 5.87 30.04
CA PHE A 292 9.50 4.64 30.78
C PHE A 292 9.67 4.92 32.27
N GLN A 293 10.35 6.01 32.64
CA GLN A 293 10.50 6.41 34.04
C GLN A 293 9.14 6.69 34.67
N SER A 294 8.25 7.44 34.01
CA SER A 294 6.91 7.74 34.52
C SER A 294 6.08 6.47 34.75
N VAL A 295 6.21 5.48 33.84
CA VAL A 295 5.57 4.17 34.03
C VAL A 295 6.16 3.47 35.25
N MET A 296 7.49 3.37 35.35
CA MET A 296 8.17 2.71 36.46
C MET A 296 7.84 3.36 37.82
N ASP A 297 7.80 4.69 37.90
CA ASP A 297 7.46 5.43 39.11
C ASP A 297 6.04 5.12 39.59
N THR A 298 5.09 4.88 38.67
CA THR A 298 3.70 4.52 39.01
C THR A 298 3.60 3.16 39.73
N PHE A 299 4.58 2.28 39.51
CA PHE A 299 4.66 0.95 40.12
C PHE A 299 5.81 0.85 41.15
N ASP A 300 6.32 1.99 41.63
CA ASP A 300 7.42 2.07 42.61
C ASP A 300 8.70 1.31 42.18
N LEU A 301 8.93 1.20 40.87
CA LEU A 301 10.07 0.49 40.29
C LEU A 301 11.29 1.40 40.20
N ARG A 302 12.39 0.98 40.82
CA ARG A 302 13.68 1.67 40.70
C ARG A 302 14.44 1.22 39.45
N CYS A 303 14.88 2.20 38.66
CA CYS A 303 15.68 2.02 37.47
C CYS A 303 17.01 2.78 37.61
N THR A 304 18.14 2.10 37.42
CA THR A 304 19.44 2.76 37.29
C THR A 304 19.62 3.31 35.88
N GLU A 305 20.58 4.23 35.71
CA GLU A 305 20.92 4.77 34.39
C GLU A 305 21.30 3.67 33.38
N LEU A 306 22.08 2.66 33.81
CA LEU A 306 22.43 1.52 32.96
C LEU A 306 21.20 0.70 32.57
N GLN A 307 20.26 0.48 33.49
CA GLN A 307 19.02 -0.22 33.18
C GLN A 307 18.18 0.58 32.16
N MET A 308 18.06 1.90 32.36
CA MET A 308 17.35 2.76 31.42
C MET A 308 17.96 2.69 30.02
N GLN A 309 19.29 2.69 29.91
CA GLN A 309 19.98 2.54 28.63
C GLN A 309 19.61 1.23 27.93
N VAL A 310 19.56 0.11 28.65
CA VAL A 310 19.13 -1.19 28.09
C VAL A 310 17.68 -1.11 27.57
N LEU A 311 16.78 -0.43 28.28
CA LEU A 311 15.39 -0.26 27.84
C LEU A 311 15.28 0.56 26.55
N LEU A 312 16.07 1.64 26.45
CA LEU A 312 16.15 2.49 25.26
C LEU A 312 16.71 1.74 24.05
N ASP A 313 17.81 0.99 24.25
CA ASP A 313 18.44 0.19 23.19
C ASP A 313 17.53 -0.94 22.71
N THR A 314 16.81 -1.58 23.65
CA THR A 314 15.79 -2.58 23.34
C THR A 314 14.69 -1.97 22.48
N TYR A 315 14.17 -0.81 22.88
CA TYR A 315 13.13 -0.11 22.13
C TYR A 315 13.59 0.21 20.71
N GLU A 316 14.77 0.82 20.56
CA GLU A 316 15.30 1.23 19.26
C GLU A 316 15.56 0.02 18.34
N THR A 317 16.11 -1.06 18.88
CA THR A 317 16.34 -2.32 18.15
C THR A 317 15.02 -2.93 17.67
N ALA A 318 14.03 -3.01 18.55
CA ALA A 318 12.73 -3.56 18.24
C ALA A 318 11.96 -2.67 17.25
N LEU A 319 12.03 -1.34 17.39
CA LEU A 319 11.42 -0.38 16.46
C LEU A 319 12.00 -0.58 15.06
N THR A 320 13.33 -0.50 14.94
CA THR A 320 14.04 -0.61 13.65
C THR A 320 13.73 -1.93 12.94
N LYS A 321 13.66 -3.04 13.69
CA LYS A 321 13.32 -4.36 13.15
C LYS A 321 11.91 -4.44 12.55
N HIS A 322 10.98 -3.63 13.04
CA HIS A 322 9.58 -3.66 12.61
C HIS A 322 9.18 -2.47 11.72
N LEU A 323 10.12 -1.58 11.40
CA LEU A 323 9.91 -0.52 10.42
C LEU A 323 9.52 -1.14 9.06
N GLN A 324 8.41 -0.68 8.50
CA GLN A 324 7.86 -1.21 7.27
C GLN A 324 7.19 -0.09 6.48
N LEU A 325 7.63 0.12 5.24
CA LEU A 325 6.99 1.05 4.32
C LEU A 325 5.55 0.65 4.01
N LYS A 326 4.69 1.65 3.81
CA LYS A 326 3.34 1.44 3.29
C LYS A 326 3.39 1.03 1.82
N GLU A 327 2.42 0.22 1.41
CA GLU A 327 2.32 -0.25 0.04
C GLU A 327 2.14 0.94 -0.93
N GLY A 328 2.94 0.95 -2.00
CA GLY A 328 2.93 2.03 -2.99
C GLY A 328 3.76 3.26 -2.63
N ALA A 329 4.33 3.37 -1.41
CA ALA A 329 5.11 4.54 -1.00
C ALA A 329 6.28 4.84 -1.96
N ILE A 330 7.17 3.86 -2.18
CA ILE A 330 8.33 4.05 -3.07
C ILE A 330 7.90 4.37 -4.50
N LEU A 331 6.90 3.67 -5.03
CA LEU A 331 6.43 3.88 -6.40
C LEU A 331 5.85 5.27 -6.60
N LEU A 332 5.03 5.75 -5.65
CA LEU A 332 4.50 7.11 -5.67
C LEU A 332 5.64 8.14 -5.65
N LEU A 333 6.58 8.02 -4.71
CA LEU A 333 7.69 8.97 -4.61
C LEU A 333 8.55 8.96 -5.88
N GLN A 334 8.79 7.79 -6.48
CA GLN A 334 9.48 7.67 -7.77
C GLN A 334 8.73 8.38 -8.91
N VAL A 335 7.43 8.17 -9.03
CA VAL A 335 6.59 8.84 -10.04
C VAL A 335 6.64 10.35 -9.90
N LEU A 336 6.57 10.86 -8.66
CA LEU A 336 6.69 12.29 -8.37
C LEU A 336 8.05 12.85 -8.78
N LYS A 337 9.15 12.16 -8.44
CA LYS A 337 10.51 12.57 -8.86
C LYS A 337 10.69 12.53 -10.38
N GLN A 338 10.17 11.50 -11.05
CA GLN A 338 10.20 11.40 -12.52
C GLN A 338 9.45 12.55 -13.20
N LYS A 339 8.40 13.06 -12.55
CA LYS A 339 7.63 14.24 -12.98
C LYS A 339 8.28 15.57 -12.60
N GLY A 340 9.50 15.55 -12.07
CA GLY A 340 10.23 16.74 -11.66
C GLY A 340 9.64 17.44 -10.44
N LYS A 341 8.81 16.75 -9.65
CA LYS A 341 8.25 17.31 -8.41
C LYS A 341 9.29 17.20 -7.29
N SER A 342 9.36 18.23 -6.45
CA SER A 342 10.14 18.21 -5.23
C SER A 342 9.33 17.59 -4.09
N ILE A 343 10.02 16.93 -3.16
CA ILE A 343 9.38 16.17 -2.08
C ILE A 343 9.94 16.63 -0.74
N ALA A 344 9.07 17.00 0.19
CA ALA A 344 9.43 17.21 1.59
C ALA A 344 8.68 16.21 2.48
N ILE A 345 9.38 15.66 3.47
CA ILE A 345 8.74 14.96 4.58
C ILE A 345 8.52 15.99 5.69
N VAL A 346 7.26 16.17 6.12
CA VAL A 346 6.83 17.11 7.14
C VAL A 346 6.16 16.32 8.26
N THR A 347 6.87 16.08 9.35
CA THR A 347 6.46 15.13 10.40
C THR A 347 6.55 15.73 11.80
N GLU A 348 5.74 15.21 12.72
CA GLU A 348 5.88 15.52 14.16
C GLU A 348 6.74 14.46 14.82
N GLY A 349 7.84 14.88 15.43
CA GLY A 349 8.72 13.94 16.11
C GLY A 349 10.13 14.48 16.34
N PRO A 350 10.90 13.83 17.21
CA PRO A 350 12.30 14.17 17.45
C PRO A 350 13.13 13.99 16.18
N GLN A 351 13.95 14.99 15.84
CA GLN A 351 14.72 15.03 14.59
C GLN A 351 15.57 13.76 14.41
N ASP A 352 16.26 13.34 15.47
CA ASP A 352 17.17 12.20 15.46
C ASP A 352 16.47 10.87 15.13
N SER A 353 15.25 10.66 15.64
CA SER A 353 14.49 9.45 15.31
C SER A 353 13.95 9.46 13.89
N GLN A 354 13.55 10.62 13.37
CA GLN A 354 12.99 10.72 12.02
C GLN A 354 14.10 10.53 10.97
N GLU A 355 15.31 11.05 11.22
CA GLU A 355 16.50 10.79 10.40
C GLU A 355 16.86 9.29 10.35
N ARG A 356 16.89 8.62 11.50
CA ARG A 356 17.14 7.17 11.54
C ARG A 356 16.05 6.38 10.83
N THR A 357 14.79 6.80 10.95
CA THR A 357 13.64 6.13 10.32
C THR A 357 13.71 6.21 8.80
N VAL A 358 13.94 7.40 8.23
CA VAL A 358 14.05 7.56 6.77
C VAL A 358 15.26 6.83 6.19
N ALA A 359 16.38 6.77 6.91
CA ALA A 359 17.54 6.00 6.52
C ALA A 359 17.27 4.48 6.55
N ALA A 360 16.69 3.97 7.64
CA ALA A 360 16.36 2.55 7.80
C ALA A 360 15.34 2.05 6.77
N LEU A 361 14.41 2.91 6.35
CA LEU A 361 13.41 2.63 5.33
C LEU A 361 13.92 2.84 3.89
N GLY A 362 15.14 3.36 3.70
CA GLY A 362 15.70 3.65 2.38
C GLY A 362 15.01 4.80 1.64
N LEU A 363 14.46 5.78 2.36
CA LEU A 363 13.73 6.91 1.80
C LEU A 363 14.63 8.07 1.33
N GLU A 364 15.90 8.11 1.78
CA GLU A 364 16.86 9.19 1.49
C GLU A 364 16.96 9.61 0.00
N PRO A 365 16.93 8.70 -0.99
CA PRO A 365 17.01 9.09 -2.39
C PRO A 365 15.77 9.81 -2.93
N PHE A 366 14.65 9.77 -2.20
CA PHE A 366 13.34 10.15 -2.71
C PHE A 366 12.84 11.49 -2.19
N TYR A 367 13.32 11.98 -1.05
CA TYR A 367 12.92 13.29 -0.51
C TYR A 367 14.04 14.32 -0.63
N ASP A 368 13.67 15.58 -0.80
CA ASP A 368 14.60 16.70 -0.90
C ASP A 368 14.81 17.40 0.45
N ARG A 369 13.78 17.37 1.33
CA ARG A 369 13.83 18.01 2.65
C ARG A 369 13.11 17.17 3.71
N LEU A 370 13.71 17.09 4.90
CA LEU A 370 13.07 16.57 6.11
C LEU A 370 12.83 17.74 7.06
N ILE A 371 11.57 17.97 7.39
CA ILE A 371 11.09 19.04 8.26
C ILE A 371 10.39 18.38 9.45
N THR A 372 10.86 18.69 10.66
CA THR A 372 10.28 18.17 11.90
C THR A 372 9.83 19.31 12.80
N THR A 373 8.80 19.06 13.59
CA THR A 373 8.37 19.99 14.66
C THR A 373 9.49 20.28 15.63
N ASN A 374 10.33 19.29 15.93
CA ASN A 374 11.48 19.41 16.82
C ASN A 374 12.54 20.40 16.31
N LYS A 375 12.81 20.40 14.99
CA LYS A 375 13.76 21.32 14.37
C LYS A 375 13.22 22.74 14.21
N LEU A 376 11.91 22.88 13.94
CA LEU A 376 11.28 24.19 13.72
C LEU A 376 10.65 24.81 14.96
N GLY A 377 10.50 24.05 16.05
CA GLY A 377 9.96 24.51 17.32
C GLY A 377 8.47 24.86 17.28
N VAL A 378 7.71 24.29 16.32
CA VAL A 378 6.28 24.57 16.16
C VAL A 378 5.54 23.29 15.75
N ALA A 379 4.36 23.03 16.31
CA ALA A 379 3.53 21.87 16.00
C ALA A 379 2.80 22.05 14.66
N LYS A 380 2.29 20.96 14.06
CA LYS A 380 1.48 21.07 12.84
C LYS A 380 0.26 21.96 13.04
N VAL A 381 -0.47 21.74 14.13
CA VAL A 381 -1.68 22.49 14.51
C VAL A 381 -1.41 23.95 14.90
N ASP A 382 -0.14 24.30 15.18
CA ASP A 382 0.28 25.64 15.59
C ASP A 382 0.98 26.43 14.46
N GLY A 383 0.94 25.93 13.22
CA GLY A 383 1.45 26.64 12.04
C GLY A 383 2.75 26.12 11.44
N LEU A 384 3.13 24.85 11.65
CA LEU A 384 4.31 24.24 11.00
C LEU A 384 4.30 24.40 9.49
N PHE A 385 3.14 24.27 8.83
CA PHE A 385 3.05 24.36 7.38
C PHE A 385 3.42 25.74 6.86
N GLY A 386 2.94 26.81 7.50
CA GLY A 386 3.35 28.18 7.18
C GLY A 386 4.87 28.37 7.35
N LYS A 387 5.43 27.90 8.46
CA LYS A 387 6.88 27.93 8.72
C LYS A 387 7.68 27.15 7.68
N ALA A 388 7.16 26.01 7.23
CA ALA A 388 7.78 25.17 6.21
C ALA A 388 7.80 25.89 4.84
N LEU A 389 6.68 26.50 4.44
CA LEU A 389 6.59 27.31 3.22
C LEU A 389 7.60 28.47 3.23
N GLU A 390 7.70 29.19 4.35
CA GLU A 390 8.69 30.27 4.53
C GLU A 390 10.13 29.77 4.42
N THR A 391 10.43 28.65 5.10
CA THR A 391 11.76 28.03 5.11
C THR A 391 12.19 27.59 3.72
N LEU A 392 11.27 27.01 2.96
CA LEU A 392 11.51 26.57 1.59
C LEU A 392 11.39 27.68 0.55
N LYS A 393 10.83 28.85 0.93
CA LYS A 393 10.54 29.99 0.06
C LYS A 393 9.63 29.62 -1.10
N ILE A 394 8.56 28.89 -0.80
CA ILE A 394 7.56 28.43 -1.79
C ILE A 394 6.16 28.92 -1.40
N ARG A 395 5.24 29.00 -2.36
CA ARG A 395 3.86 29.45 -2.13
C ARG A 395 2.98 28.24 -1.82
N SER A 396 1.99 28.42 -0.95
CA SER A 396 1.06 27.35 -0.56
C SER A 396 0.34 26.70 -1.76
N GLY A 397 -0.06 27.50 -2.75
CA GLY A 397 -0.71 27.00 -3.98
C GLY A 397 0.20 26.19 -4.92
N ASP A 398 1.50 26.11 -4.63
CA ASP A 398 2.43 25.24 -5.39
C ASP A 398 2.67 23.89 -4.67
N VAL A 399 1.98 23.63 -3.55
CA VAL A 399 2.22 22.49 -2.65
C VAL A 399 0.96 21.64 -2.51
N VAL A 400 1.17 20.32 -2.48
CA VAL A 400 0.15 19.34 -2.07
C VAL A 400 0.64 18.64 -0.79
N MET A 401 -0.20 18.60 0.25
CA MET A 401 0.05 17.86 1.48
C MET A 401 -0.63 16.49 1.43
N VAL A 402 0.11 15.42 1.74
CA VAL A 402 -0.39 14.05 1.86
C VAL A 402 -0.17 13.54 3.28
N GLY A 403 -1.24 13.12 3.97
CA GLY A 403 -1.15 12.62 5.34
C GLY A 403 -2.35 11.76 5.77
N ASP A 404 -2.17 10.95 6.83
CA ASP A 404 -3.21 10.09 7.39
C ASP A 404 -4.12 10.81 8.39
N SER A 405 -3.62 11.85 9.07
CA SER A 405 -4.34 12.51 10.15
C SER A 405 -5.13 13.71 9.64
N TRP A 406 -6.45 13.63 9.77
CA TRP A 406 -7.33 14.76 9.45
C TRP A 406 -6.97 16.00 10.28
N GLU A 407 -6.78 15.82 11.59
CA GLU A 407 -6.57 16.91 12.54
C GLU A 407 -5.14 17.47 12.52
N ARG A 408 -4.14 16.64 12.20
CA ARG A 408 -2.73 17.06 12.26
C ARG A 408 -2.13 17.35 10.90
N ASP A 409 -2.63 16.75 9.82
CA ASP A 409 -2.09 16.96 8.48
C ASP A 409 -3.01 17.82 7.63
N ILE A 410 -4.29 17.47 7.57
CA ILE A 410 -5.22 18.04 6.58
C ILE A 410 -5.72 19.41 7.00
N ILE A 411 -6.31 19.54 8.19
CA ILE A 411 -6.82 20.82 8.71
C ILE A 411 -5.72 21.91 8.70
N PRO A 412 -4.57 21.73 9.37
CA PRO A 412 -3.56 22.78 9.45
C PRO A 412 -2.89 23.09 8.10
N ALA A 413 -2.77 22.13 7.18
CA ALA A 413 -2.27 22.41 5.83
C ALA A 413 -3.30 23.21 5.02
N ALA A 414 -4.59 22.85 5.09
CA ALA A 414 -5.66 23.59 4.44
C ALA A 414 -5.79 25.03 4.97
N GLU A 415 -5.63 25.23 6.28
CA GLU A 415 -5.56 26.57 6.90
C GLU A 415 -4.38 27.40 6.40
N ALA A 416 -3.26 26.76 6.08
CA ALA A 416 -2.11 27.38 5.41
C ALA A 416 -2.32 27.59 3.89
N GLY A 417 -3.50 27.23 3.36
CA GLY A 417 -3.85 27.34 1.94
C GLY A 417 -3.16 26.30 1.05
N ILE A 418 -2.70 25.19 1.63
CA ILE A 418 -2.09 24.07 0.91
C ILE A 418 -3.19 23.11 0.47
N GLU A 419 -3.09 22.62 -0.76
CA GLU A 419 -4.00 21.60 -1.27
C GLU A 419 -3.76 20.25 -0.57
N CYS A 420 -4.82 19.53 -0.22
CA CYS A 420 -4.70 18.36 0.64
C CYS A 420 -5.17 17.07 -0.02
N VAL A 421 -4.37 16.02 0.16
CA VAL A 421 -4.71 14.62 -0.10
C VAL A 421 -4.75 13.88 1.23
N TRP A 422 -5.93 13.43 1.63
CA TRP A 422 -6.11 12.64 2.83
C TRP A 422 -6.01 11.14 2.54
N LEU A 423 -5.10 10.47 3.23
CA LEU A 423 -4.93 9.01 3.20
C LEU A 423 -5.87 8.34 4.21
N ALA A 424 -7.08 8.02 3.76
CA ALA A 424 -8.11 7.36 4.56
C ALA A 424 -8.15 5.84 4.28
N GLU A 425 -7.30 5.06 4.95
CA GLU A 425 -7.25 3.59 4.77
C GLU A 425 -8.49 2.85 5.30
N LYS A 426 -9.31 3.53 6.11
CA LYS A 426 -10.59 3.02 6.61
C LYS A 426 -11.69 4.01 6.25
N GLU A 427 -12.90 3.50 5.99
CA GLU A 427 -14.07 4.37 5.89
C GLU A 427 -14.23 5.16 7.19
N GLN A 428 -14.18 6.47 7.07
CA GLN A 428 -14.43 7.41 8.16
C GLN A 428 -15.40 8.48 7.67
N ASN A 429 -16.28 8.94 8.54
CA ASN A 429 -17.32 9.92 8.24
C ASN A 429 -16.78 11.37 8.21
N TYR A 430 -15.67 11.61 7.51
CA TYR A 430 -15.25 12.98 7.20
C TYR A 430 -15.75 13.32 5.80
N GLY A 431 -16.40 14.48 5.66
CA GLY A 431 -16.86 14.97 4.36
C GLY A 431 -15.67 15.29 3.44
N THR A 432 -15.91 15.34 2.14
CA THR A 432 -14.91 15.75 1.12
C THR A 432 -14.63 17.26 1.14
N THR A 433 -15.02 17.95 2.21
CA THR A 433 -15.11 19.41 2.28
C THR A 433 -14.78 19.86 3.72
N LEU A 434 -13.84 20.79 3.84
CA LEU A 434 -13.48 21.43 5.10
C LEU A 434 -14.15 22.80 5.22
N ASP A 435 -14.83 23.04 6.34
CA ASP A 435 -15.33 24.36 6.73
C ASP A 435 -14.28 25.05 7.61
N LEU A 436 -13.54 26.00 7.03
CA LEU A 436 -12.54 26.75 7.76
C LEU A 436 -13.18 27.95 8.48
N ASN A 437 -13.21 27.90 9.82
CA ASN A 437 -13.44 29.05 10.71
C ASN A 437 -14.63 29.97 10.36
N GLY A 438 -15.80 29.40 10.02
CA GLY A 438 -17.04 30.16 9.83
C GLY A 438 -17.04 31.12 8.63
N GLN A 439 -16.04 31.03 7.75
CA GLN A 439 -16.07 31.63 6.42
C GLN A 439 -16.61 30.56 5.47
N GLU A 440 -17.50 30.90 4.53
CA GLU A 440 -17.99 30.01 3.45
C GLU A 440 -16.86 29.65 2.45
N LYS A 441 -15.70 29.20 2.94
CA LYS A 441 -14.60 28.64 2.15
C LYS A 441 -14.60 27.14 2.36
N HIS A 442 -15.29 26.46 1.45
CA HIS A 442 -15.20 25.02 1.29
C HIS A 442 -13.86 24.68 0.63
N VAL A 443 -12.92 24.09 1.39
CA VAL A 443 -11.70 23.52 0.81
C VAL A 443 -11.99 22.08 0.41
N ALA A 444 -11.88 21.78 -0.88
CA ALA A 444 -11.98 20.40 -1.36
C ALA A 444 -10.75 19.62 -0.91
N VAL A 445 -10.98 18.43 -0.34
CA VAL A 445 -9.90 17.49 0.04
C VAL A 445 -10.00 16.27 -0.84
N THR A 446 -8.89 15.93 -1.51
CA THR A 446 -8.83 14.68 -2.26
C THR A 446 -8.67 13.52 -1.28
N VAL A 447 -9.56 12.53 -1.35
CA VAL A 447 -9.49 11.36 -0.46
C VAL A 447 -8.98 10.16 -1.23
N VAL A 448 -7.92 9.53 -0.72
CA VAL A 448 -7.37 8.28 -1.26
C VAL A 448 -7.31 7.25 -0.14
N ASN A 449 -7.53 5.98 -0.46
CA ASN A 449 -7.46 4.89 0.51
C ASN A 449 -6.12 4.15 0.52
N SER A 450 -5.20 4.54 -0.36
CA SER A 450 -3.86 3.96 -0.48
C SER A 450 -2.93 4.91 -1.24
N LEU A 451 -1.62 4.83 -0.96
CA LEU A 451 -0.63 5.58 -1.74
C LEU A 451 -0.57 5.10 -3.21
N GLY A 452 -0.84 3.81 -3.46
CA GLY A 452 -0.97 3.28 -4.82
C GLY A 452 -2.11 3.92 -5.63
N ARG A 453 -3.21 4.32 -4.96
CA ARG A 453 -4.27 5.09 -5.61
C ARG A 453 -3.79 6.48 -6.02
N LEU A 454 -3.07 7.16 -5.14
CA LEU A 454 -2.48 8.46 -5.46
C LEU A 454 -1.45 8.35 -6.58
N GLN A 455 -0.62 7.30 -6.58
CA GLN A 455 0.31 7.00 -7.67
C GLN A 455 -0.42 6.91 -9.02
N SER A 456 -1.51 6.14 -9.09
CA SER A 456 -2.31 6.04 -10.33
C SER A 456 -2.86 7.38 -10.81
N ILE A 457 -3.27 8.26 -9.89
CA ILE A 457 -3.74 9.60 -10.23
C ILE A 457 -2.58 10.41 -10.83
N MET A 458 -1.41 10.39 -10.19
CA MET A 458 -0.22 11.10 -10.68
C MET A 458 0.24 10.58 -12.06
N GLU A 459 0.21 9.27 -12.29
CA GLU A 459 0.57 8.68 -13.60
C GLU A 459 -0.38 9.10 -14.71
N ALA A 460 -1.69 9.17 -14.43
CA ALA A 460 -2.72 9.52 -15.40
C ALA A 460 -2.66 10.99 -15.87
N GLU A 461 -2.00 11.89 -15.14
CA GLU A 461 -1.74 13.26 -15.60
C GLU A 461 -0.83 13.35 -16.85
N SER A 462 -0.24 12.23 -17.28
CA SER A 462 0.69 12.17 -18.43
C SER A 462 0.00 11.95 -19.79
N GLY A 463 -1.34 11.98 -19.83
CA GLY A 463 -2.17 11.71 -21.00
C GLY A 463 -2.62 12.95 -21.76
#